data_AF-A0A2V9B157-F1
#
_entry.id   AF-A0A2V9B157-F1
#
_cell.length_a   1.000
_cell.length_b   1.000
_cell.length_c   1.000
_cell.angle_alpha   90.00
_cell.angle_beta   90.00
_cell.angle_gamma   90.00
#
_symmetry.space_group_name_H-M   'P 1'
#
loop_
_entity.id
_entity.type
_entity.pdbx_description
1 polymer ?
#
loop_
_entity_poly.entity_id
_entity_poly.type
_entity_poly.pdbx_seq_one_letter_code
_entity_poly.pdbx_strand_id
1 'polypeptide(L)' 'MKKRTLGKSGLEVSALGFGCMGLSYGYGPAIEKQQA' A
#
# COMPACT_ATOMS: atom_id res chain seq x y z
N MET A 1 -12.26 8.50 -5.14
CA MET A 1 -10.85 8.51 -4.67
C MET A 1 -10.09 9.61 -5.41
N LYS A 2 -9.29 10.45 -4.75
CA LYS A 2 -8.46 11.46 -5.42
C LYS A 2 -7.15 10.83 -5.92
N LYS A 3 -6.68 11.19 -7.12
CA LYS A 3 -5.45 10.65 -7.74
C LYS A 3 -4.44 11.75 -8.05
N ARG A 4 -3.16 11.40 -8.20
CA ARG A 4 -2.02 12.28 -8.47
C ARG A 4 -0.97 11.57 -9.32
N THR A 5 -0.19 12.32 -10.08
CA THR A 5 0.99 11.77 -10.78
C THR A 5 2.18 11.69 -9.83
N LEU A 6 2.82 10.53 -9.73
CA LEU A 6 4.00 10.29 -8.92
C LEU A 6 5.27 10.64 -9.70
N GLY A 7 5.90 11.76 -9.34
CA GLY A 7 7.16 12.19 -9.94
C GLY A 7 7.02 12.51 -11.44
N LYS A 8 8.10 12.28 -12.19
CA LYS A 8 8.16 12.54 -13.64
C LYS A 8 7.93 11.31 -14.51
N SER A 9 7.69 10.14 -13.91
CA SER A 9 7.45 8.88 -14.63
C SER A 9 6.03 8.78 -15.21
N GLY A 10 5.14 9.71 -14.87
CA GLY A 10 3.76 9.69 -15.34
C GLY A 10 2.86 8.69 -14.63
N LEU A 11 3.35 7.98 -13.61
CA LEU A 11 2.56 7.00 -12.87
C LEU A 11 1.44 7.68 -12.07
N GLU A 12 0.18 7.34 -12.35
CA GLU A 12 -0.97 7.85 -11.59
C GLU A 12 -1.22 6.97 -10.36
N VAL A 13 -1.25 7.58 -9.17
CA VAL A 13 -1.44 6.91 -7.88
C VAL A 13 -2.58 7.55 -7.08
N SER A 14 -3.12 6.82 -6.11
CA SER A 14 -4.07 7.37 -5.14
C SER A 14 -3.39 8.41 -4.25
N ALA A 15 -4.14 9.43 -3.83
CA ALA A 15 -3.65 10.44 -2.88
C ALA A 15 -3.38 9.86 -1.47
N LEU A 16 -3.87 8.65 -1.19
CA LEU A 16 -3.60 7.88 0.01
C LEU A 16 -2.95 6.55 -0.38
N GLY A 17 -1.87 6.19 0.31
CA GLY A 17 -1.21 4.90 0.17
C GLY A 17 -1.67 3.90 1.23
N PHE A 18 -1.56 2.61 0.93
CA PHE A 18 -1.79 1.52 1.87
C PHE A 18 -0.43 0.95 2.31
N GLY A 19 -0.12 1.06 3.60
CA GLY A 19 1.13 0.56 4.17
C GLY A 19 0.99 -0.87 4.68
N CYS A 20 1.74 -1.82 4.09
CA CYS A 20 1.62 -3.24 4.44
C CYS A 20 2.53 -3.70 5.59
N MET A 21 3.44 -2.87 6.11
CA MET A 21 4.42 -3.29 7.14
C MET A 21 3.74 -3.90 8.38
N GLY A 22 2.59 -3.35 8.79
CA GLY A 22 1.82 -3.85 9.93
C GLY A 22 1.26 -5.26 9.76
N LEU A 23 1.09 -5.73 8.52
CA LEU A 23 0.51 -7.04 8.20
C LEU A 23 1.48 -8.21 8.47
N SER A 24 2.77 -7.92 8.73
CA SER A 24 3.78 -8.97 8.89
C SER A 24 4.82 -8.71 9.98
N TYR A 25 5.09 -7.45 10.32
CA TYR A 25 6.18 -7.12 11.26
C TYR A 25 5.72 -6.40 12.53
N GLY A 26 4.47 -5.90 12.59
CA GLY A 26 4.01 -5.01 13.68
C GLY A 26 2.99 -5.61 14.67
N TYR A 27 2.11 -6.52 14.22
CA TYR A 27 0.93 -6.93 14.99
C TYR A 27 0.73 -8.45 15.14
N GLY A 28 1.65 -9.27 14.67
CA GLY A 28 1.51 -10.73 14.73
C GLY A 28 2.21 -11.45 13.57
N PRO A 29 2.01 -12.77 13.44
CA PRO A 29 2.53 -13.53 12.31
C PRO A 29 2.01 -12.94 10.99
N ALA A 30 2.79 -13.11 9.93
CA ALA A 30 2.39 -12.66 8.60
C ALA A 30 1.03 -13.25 8.23
N ILE A 31 0.12 -12.39 7.74
CA ILE A 31 -1.19 -12.82 7.26
C ILE A 31 -1.05 -13.80 6.10
N GLU A 32 -1.99 -14.74 5.97
CA GLU A 32 -2.01 -15.62 4.82
C GLU A 32 -2.30 -14.83 3.54
N LYS A 33 -1.75 -15.28 2.40
CA LYS A 33 -1.85 -14.58 1.12
C LYS A 33 -3.30 -14.35 0.67
N GLN A 34 -4.22 -15.22 1.07
CA GLN A 34 -5.66 -15.11 0.79
C GLN A 34 -6.36 -14.02 1.61
N GLN A 35 -5.75 -13.53 2.69
CA GLN A 35 -6.32 -12.53 3.61
C GLN A 35 -5.81 -11.10 3.33
N ALA A 36 -4.97 -10.93 2.30
CA ALA A 36 -4.36 -9.66 1.90
C ALA A 36 -5.16 -8.92 0.82
#